data_AF-A0A933LJ02-F1
#
_entry.id   AF-A0A933LJ02-F1
#
_cell.length_a   1.000
_cell.length_b   1.000
_cell.length_c   1.000
_cell.angle_alpha   90.00
_cell.angle_beta   90.00
_cell.angle_gamma   90.00
#
_symmetry.space_group_name_H-M   'P 1'
#
loop_
_entity.id
_entity.type
_entity.pdbx_description
1 polymer ?
#
loop_
_entity_poly.entity_id
_entity_poly.type
_entity_poly.pdbx_seq_one_letter_code
_entity_poly.pdbx_strand_id
1 'polypeptide(L)'
;MKRILALILIAALPVSGRNIDLSTVPGRDTIQLSIYNAEDLTLVRETRQVTFKQGANPLQFSWANTLIDPTSVEIRFPRAEDRLELLDTT
;
A
#
# COMPACT_ATOMS: atom_id res chain seq x y z
N MET A 1 -7.23 -52.49 3.24
CA MET A 1 -7.56 -51.57 4.37
C MET A 1 -6.42 -50.60 4.71
N LYS A 2 -5.20 -51.06 5.04
CA LYS A 2 -4.05 -50.15 5.34
C LYS A 2 -3.71 -49.12 4.25
N ARG A 3 -3.78 -49.50 2.97
CA ARG A 3 -3.55 -48.58 1.84
C ARG A 3 -4.59 -47.46 1.72
N ILE A 4 -5.83 -47.75 2.10
CA ILE A 4 -6.94 -46.78 2.08
C ILE A 4 -6.76 -45.79 3.24
N LEU A 5 -6.35 -46.28 4.41
CA LEU A 5 -6.06 -45.45 5.58
C LEU A 5 -4.90 -44.46 5.30
N ALA A 6 -3.86 -44.92 4.61
CA ALA A 6 -2.74 -44.07 4.22
C ALA A 6 -3.15 -42.95 3.24
N LEU A 7 -4.06 -43.24 2.30
CA LEU A 7 -4.53 -42.25 1.33
C LEU A 7 -5.36 -41.13 2.00
N ILE A 8 -6.20 -41.51 2.98
CA ILE A 8 -7.01 -40.57 3.76
C ILE A 8 -6.13 -39.66 4.61
N LEU A 9 -5.03 -40.19 5.17
CA LEU A 9 -4.11 -39.43 6.00
C LEU A 9 -3.34 -38.36 5.19
N ILE A 10 -3.00 -38.64 3.93
CA ILE A 10 -2.33 -37.69 3.03
C ILE A 10 -3.27 -36.57 2.60
N ALA A 11 -4.56 -36.87 2.39
CA ALA A 11 -5.57 -35.88 2.01
C ALA A 11 -5.93 -34.90 3.14
N ALA A 12 -5.62 -35.23 4.39
CA ALA A 12 -5.90 -34.39 5.56
C ALA A 12 -4.80 -33.34 5.84
N LEU A 13 -3.73 -33.28 5.03
CA LEU A 13 -2.66 -32.31 5.24
C LEU A 13 -3.16 -30.89 4.93
N PRO A 14 -2.99 -29.92 5.85
CA PRO A 14 -3.41 -28.55 5.61
C PRO A 14 -2.58 -27.94 4.47
N VAL A 15 -3.26 -27.54 3.40
CA VAL A 15 -2.64 -26.76 2.32
C VAL A 15 -2.44 -25.34 2.84
N SER A 16 -1.19 -24.96 3.05
CA SER A 16 -0.85 -23.57 3.39
C SER A 16 -1.04 -22.70 2.15
N GLY A 17 -2.19 -22.05 2.05
CA GLY A 17 -2.43 -21.00 1.07
C GLY A 17 -1.60 -19.76 1.42
N ARG A 18 -0.84 -19.23 0.46
CA ARG A 18 -0.21 -17.91 0.59
C ARG A 18 -1.21 -16.86 0.10
N ASN A 19 -1.44 -15.82 0.90
CA ASN A 19 -2.16 -14.64 0.43
C ASN A 19 -1.34 -13.97 -0.69
N ILE A 20 -2.00 -13.71 -1.82
CA ILE A 20 -1.42 -12.90 -2.90
C ILE A 20 -1.84 -11.47 -2.62
N ASP A 21 -0.87 -10.61 -2.27
CA ASP A 21 -1.12 -9.18 -2.13
C ASP A 21 -1.25 -8.56 -3.52
N LEU A 22 -2.47 -8.17 -3.87
CA LEU A 22 -2.74 -7.42 -5.10
C LEU A 22 -2.46 -5.94 -4.82
N SER A 23 -1.35 -5.43 -5.36
CA SER A 23 -1.09 -3.99 -5.38
C SER A 23 -1.62 -3.41 -6.68
N THR A 24 -2.71 -2.64 -6.59
CA THR A 24 -3.20 -1.84 -7.72
C THR A 24 -2.65 -0.44 -7.60
N VAL A 25 -2.11 0.12 -8.67
CA VAL A 25 -1.82 1.56 -8.74
C VAL A 25 -3.17 2.26 -8.94
N PRO A 26 -3.66 3.07 -7.97
CA PRO A 26 -4.98 3.70 -8.08
C PRO A 26 -5.03 4.69 -9.25
N GLY A 27 -6.17 5.30 -9.55
CA GLY A 27 -6.18 6.53 -10.36
C GLY A 27 -5.57 7.70 -9.59
N ARG A 28 -5.14 8.77 -10.26
CA ARG A 28 -4.87 10.06 -9.60
C ARG A 28 -6.14 10.91 -9.71
N ASP A 29 -6.64 11.45 -8.61
CA ASP A 29 -7.86 12.27 -8.64
C ASP A 29 -7.54 13.74 -8.89
N THR A 30 -6.52 14.26 -8.19
CA THR A 30 -6.08 15.65 -8.32
C THR A 30 -4.58 15.71 -8.14
N ILE A 31 -3.93 16.54 -8.95
CA ILE A 31 -2.49 16.78 -8.91
C ILE A 31 -2.27 18.28 -8.99
N GLN A 32 -1.52 18.82 -8.05
CA GLN A 32 -1.02 20.18 -8.07
C GLN A 32 0.50 20.16 -7.93
N LEU A 33 1.17 20.93 -8.79
CA LEU A 33 2.61 21.08 -8.79
C LEU A 33 2.96 22.56 -8.60
N SER A 34 3.80 22.86 -7.63
CA SER A 34 4.27 24.21 -7.34
C SER A 34 5.79 24.22 -7.30
N ILE A 35 6.40 24.93 -8.25
CA ILE A 35 7.86 24.99 -8.43
C ILE A 35 8.39 26.27 -7.77
N TYR A 36 9.24 26.10 -6.76
CA TYR A 36 9.93 27.19 -6.09
C TYR A 36 11.32 27.35 -6.69
N ASN A 37 11.40 28.04 -7.84
CA ASN A 37 12.65 28.21 -8.59
C ASN A 37 13.77 28.87 -7.77
N ALA A 38 13.43 29.69 -6.78
CA ALA A 38 14.40 30.34 -5.91
C ALA A 38 15.06 29.35 -4.93
N GLU A 39 14.39 28.26 -4.57
CA GLU A 39 14.78 27.40 -3.45
C GLU A 39 15.11 25.95 -3.85
N ASP A 40 15.26 25.67 -5.16
CA ASP A 40 15.46 24.31 -5.72
C ASP A 40 14.52 23.25 -5.12
N LEU A 41 13.26 23.64 -4.91
CA LEU A 41 12.24 22.80 -4.29
C LEU A 41 10.98 22.75 -5.17
N THR A 42 10.38 21.58 -5.23
CA THR A 42 9.08 21.37 -5.88
C THR A 42 8.13 20.76 -4.86
N LEU A 43 7.01 21.43 -4.63
CA LEU A 43 5.90 20.89 -3.84
C LEU A 43 4.93 20.17 -4.77
N VAL A 44 4.71 18.89 -4.50
CA VAL A 44 3.70 18.08 -5.18
C VAL A 44 2.60 17.75 -4.19
N ARG A 45 1.35 18.06 -4.55
CA ARG A 45 0.16 17.68 -3.78
C ARG A 45 -0.71 16.80 -4.66
N GLU A 46 -0.85 15.53 -4.27
CA GLU A 46 -1.66 14.54 -4.99
C GLU A 46 -2.74 14.00 -4.06
N THR A 47 -3.93 13.76 -4.60
CA THR A 47 -5.01 13.05 -3.90
C THR A 47 -5.43 11.85 -4.73
N ARG A 48 -5.67 10.72 -4.05
CA ARG A 48 -6.15 9.48 -4.66
C ARG A 48 -7.15 8.79 -3.76
N GLN A 49 -8.10 8.10 -4.36
CA GLN A 49 -8.90 7.10 -3.67
C GLN A 49 -8.14 5.78 -3.59
N VAL A 50 -7.98 5.27 -2.37
CA VAL A 50 -7.30 4.01 -2.08
C VAL A 50 -8.25 3.12 -1.27
N THR A 51 -8.30 1.84 -1.63
CA THR A 51 -9.09 0.84 -0.89
C THR A 51 -8.19 0.16 0.13
N PHE A 52 -8.64 0.10 1.39
CA PHE A 52 -7.91 -0.54 2.48
C PHE A 52 -8.58 -1.86 2.89
N LYS A 53 -7.76 -2.86 3.23
CA LYS A 53 -8.22 -4.06 3.97
C LYS A 53 -8.05 -3.84 5.48
N GLN A 54 -8.75 -4.63 6.30
CA GLN A 54 -8.49 -4.60 7.75
C GLN A 54 -7.04 -5.02 8.06
N GLY A 55 -6.42 -4.34 9.02
CA GLY A 55 -5.02 -4.56 9.42
C GLY A 55 -4.04 -3.59 8.74
N ALA A 56 -2.76 -3.96 8.74
CA ALA A 56 -1.69 -3.14 8.17
C ALA A 56 -1.74 -3.16 6.62
N ASN A 57 -1.70 -1.96 6.03
CA ASN A 57 -1.67 -1.77 4.59
C ASN A 57 -0.39 -1.00 4.22
N PRO A 58 0.62 -1.64 3.62
CA PRO A 58 1.80 -0.93 3.16
C PRO A 58 1.42 -0.03 1.97
N LEU A 59 1.78 1.24 2.05
CA LEU A 59 1.61 2.19 0.96
C LEU A 59 2.98 2.55 0.41
N GLN A 60 3.15 2.43 -0.90
CA GLN A 60 4.35 2.89 -1.59
C GLN A 60 3.97 4.10 -2.44
N PHE A 61 4.68 5.19 -2.21
CA PHE A 61 4.55 6.41 -3.00
C PHE A 61 5.83 6.61 -3.81
N SER A 62 5.65 6.88 -5.10
CA SER A 62 6.73 7.27 -5.99
C SER A 62 6.20 8.22 -7.04
N TRP A 63 7.10 9.07 -7.56
CA TRP A 63 6.81 9.93 -8.68
C TRP A 63 7.82 9.66 -9.78
N ALA A 64 7.34 9.56 -11.01
CA ALA A 64 8.17 9.11 -12.13
C ALA A 64 9.35 10.06 -12.33
N ASN A 65 10.56 9.51 -12.31
CA ASN A 65 11.81 10.24 -12.51
C ASN A 65 12.04 11.39 -11.52
N THR A 66 11.66 11.20 -10.25
CA THR A 66 11.92 12.20 -9.21
C THR A 66 12.48 11.55 -7.96
N LEU A 67 13.63 12.04 -7.50
CA LEU A 67 14.16 11.74 -6.18
C LEU A 67 13.34 12.52 -5.17
N ILE A 68 12.80 11.81 -4.18
CA ILE A 68 12.00 12.40 -3.11
C ILE A 68 12.84 12.35 -1.85
N ASP A 69 12.95 13.47 -1.14
CA ASP A 69 13.49 13.48 0.21
C ASP A 69 12.48 12.73 1.12
N PRO A 70 12.84 11.57 1.70
CA PRO A 70 11.91 10.77 2.50
C PRO A 70 11.42 11.52 3.74
N THR A 71 12.17 12.52 4.22
CA THR A 71 11.77 13.35 5.37
C THR A 71 10.74 14.42 5.01
N SER A 72 10.49 14.64 3.71
CA SER A 72 9.56 15.67 3.20
C SER A 72 8.15 15.16 2.90
N VAL A 73 7.92 13.85 2.99
CA VAL A 73 6.65 13.22 2.63
C VAL A 73 5.65 13.32 3.78
N GLU A 74 4.47 13.84 3.48
CA GLU A 74 3.34 13.84 4.41
C GLU A 74 2.15 13.09 3.81
N ILE A 75 1.61 12.13 4.57
CA ILE A 75 0.39 11.40 4.22
C ILE A 75 -0.75 11.91 5.10
N ARG A 76 -1.86 12.29 4.48
CA ARG A 76 -3.07 12.74 5.17
C ARG A 76 -4.28 11.93 4.71
N PHE A 77 -5.21 11.68 5.62
CA PHE A 77 -6.49 11.04 5.32
C PHE A 77 -7.62 12.08 5.35
N PRO A 78 -7.91 12.77 4.22
CA PRO A 78 -8.92 13.84 4.19
C PRO A 78 -10.36 13.33 4.46
N ARG A 79 -10.58 12.02 4.46
CA ARG A 79 -11.86 11.36 4.76
C ARG A 79 -11.60 10.11 5.61
N ALA A 80 -12.55 9.81 6.49
CA ALA A 80 -12.53 8.60 7.33
C ALA A 80 -11.25 8.44 8.18
N GLU A 81 -10.69 9.56 8.65
CA GLU A 81 -9.52 9.61 9.54
C GLU A 81 -9.74 8.82 10.83
N ASP A 82 -10.99 8.79 11.33
CA ASP A 82 -11.41 8.03 12.52
C ASP A 82 -11.28 6.51 12.37
N ARG A 83 -11.04 6.02 11.14
CA ARG A 83 -10.92 4.58 10.82
C ARG A 83 -9.54 4.19 10.32
N LEU A 84 -8.61 5.13 10.22
CA LEU A 84 -7.29 4.94 9.63
C LEU A 84 -6.22 5.46 10.59
N GLU A 85 -5.18 4.66 10.79
CA GLU A 85 -4.03 5.03 11.59
C GLU A 85 -2.78 4.96 10.71
N LEU A 86 -2.00 6.05 10.67
CA LEU A 86 -0.70 6.05 10.04
C LEU A 86 0.33 5.54 11.06
N LEU A 87 0.80 4.31 10.85
CA LEU A 87 1.73 3.67 11.78
C LEU A 87 3.14 4.26 11.67
N ASP A 88 3.61 4.49 10.44
CA ASP A 88 4.97 4.94 10.16
C ASP A 88 5.12 5.41 8.70
N THR A 89 6.19 6.16 8.40
CA THR A 89 6.57 6.66 7.08
C THR A 89 8.01 6.32 6.68
N THR A 90 8.68 5.36 7.37
CA THR A 90 10.07 4.97 7.08
C THR A 90 10.24 3.90 6.01
#